data_AF-A0A7S4Q6N0-F1
#
_entry.id   AF-A0A7S4Q6N0-F1
#
_cell.length_a   1.000
_cell.length_b   1.000
_cell.length_c   1.000
_cell.angle_alpha   90.00
_cell.angle_beta   90.00
_cell.angle_gamma   90.00
#
_symmetry.space_group_name_H-M   'P 1'
#
loop_
_entity.id
_entity.type
_entity.pdbx_description
1 polymer ?
#
loop_
_entity_poly.entity_id
_entity_poly.type
_entity_poly.pdbx_seq_one_letter_code
_entity_poly.pdbx_strand_id
1 'polypeptide(L)'
;MRCSSGYAKVPLSPQDGPPEEPRFSDADNAHVAAGKALSFLMKFEREGYCKVEKSSVYGAAVAIPQIARSVGWSATMTGLAIRAYLFLVLNYVIQGFLISVMNEEAQVMDPFKGQMHLCDFGASVASCPGSPNCRGPGGTTYTFPRLYDFTSWSTRVFVRDSLKALFPERSEEIASLADPGEYGLEDYYCRIVCCLIFMMAVVDDFEASRSLATLLYHLPSEDTSWICYELPEWEVKERAKKIHSWTELDLVGTVSLQRQFGIRPLQPQRKLLAHCPHPHPR
;
A
#
# COMPACT_ATOMS: atom_id res chain seq x y z
N MET A 1 3.22 -50.91 3.88
CA MET A 1 2.94 -50.78 2.44
C MET A 1 4.16 -50.16 1.78
N ARG A 2 4.89 -50.93 0.95
CA ARG A 2 6.10 -50.49 0.23
C ARG A 2 5.71 -50.21 -1.22
N CYS A 3 5.78 -48.96 -1.65
CA CYS A 3 5.76 -48.63 -3.08
C CYS A 3 7.15 -48.93 -3.67
N SER A 4 7.29 -50.12 -4.25
CA SER A 4 8.42 -50.46 -5.10
C SER A 4 8.13 -49.92 -6.50
N SER A 5 8.64 -48.73 -6.83
CA SER A 5 8.60 -48.20 -8.20
C SER A 5 9.66 -48.92 -9.02
N GLY A 6 9.25 -49.99 -9.71
CA GLY A 6 10.06 -50.69 -10.68
C GLY A 6 10.14 -49.88 -11.97
N TYR A 7 11.22 -49.14 -12.16
CA TYR A 7 11.54 -48.57 -13.47
C TYR A 7 12.15 -49.67 -14.34
N ALA A 8 11.44 -50.03 -15.40
CA ALA A 8 11.94 -50.91 -16.45
C ALA A 8 13.17 -50.25 -17.11
N LYS A 9 14.32 -50.91 -17.04
CA LYS A 9 15.51 -50.53 -17.82
C LYS A 9 15.22 -50.81 -19.30
N VAL A 10 15.03 -49.75 -20.07
CA VAL A 10 15.04 -49.84 -21.54
C VAL A 10 16.48 -50.15 -21.96
N PRO A 11 16.74 -51.22 -22.71
CA PRO A 11 18.08 -51.51 -23.23
C PRO A 11 18.48 -50.43 -24.24
N LEU A 12 19.54 -49.69 -23.92
CA LEU A 12 20.13 -48.69 -24.82
C LEU A 12 20.77 -49.41 -26.00
N SER A 13 20.36 -49.03 -27.22
CA SER A 13 20.99 -49.50 -28.46
C SER A 13 22.40 -48.90 -28.56
N PRO A 14 23.45 -49.66 -28.93
CA PRO A 14 24.84 -49.17 -28.95
C PRO A 14 25.18 -48.14 -30.05
N GLN A 15 24.20 -47.59 -30.77
CA GLN A 15 24.42 -46.68 -31.91
C GLN A 15 23.90 -45.25 -31.72
N ASP A 16 23.37 -44.92 -30.54
CA ASP A 16 22.91 -43.56 -30.29
C ASP A 16 24.13 -42.71 -29.91
N GLY A 17 24.48 -41.76 -30.79
CA GLY A 17 25.35 -40.65 -30.43
C GLY A 17 24.86 -39.97 -29.14
N PRO A 18 25.71 -39.19 -28.44
CA PRO A 18 25.28 -38.51 -27.22
C PRO A 18 23.93 -37.84 -27.48
N PRO A 19 22.88 -38.16 -26.69
CA PRO A 19 21.52 -37.71 -26.98
C PRO A 19 21.59 -36.21 -27.20
N GLU A 20 21.17 -35.77 -28.39
CA GLU A 20 21.15 -34.35 -28.73
C GLU A 20 20.21 -33.71 -27.71
N GLU A 21 20.79 -33.05 -26.70
CA GLU A 21 20.00 -32.47 -25.62
C GLU A 21 18.98 -31.55 -26.27
N PRO A 22 17.69 -31.66 -25.89
CA PRO A 22 16.67 -30.78 -26.45
C PRO A 22 17.11 -29.35 -26.19
N ARG A 23 17.54 -28.66 -27.27
CA ARG A 23 17.87 -27.23 -27.21
C ARG A 23 16.56 -26.49 -26.99
N PHE A 24 16.24 -26.28 -25.71
CA PHE A 24 15.24 -25.30 -25.35
C PHE A 24 15.65 -23.96 -25.94
N SER A 25 14.71 -23.31 -26.62
CA SER A 25 14.93 -21.96 -27.13
C SER A 25 15.20 -21.04 -25.94
N ASP A 26 16.11 -20.08 -26.09
CA ASP A 26 16.36 -19.06 -25.06
C ASP A 26 15.07 -18.34 -24.62
N ALA A 27 14.08 -18.25 -25.54
CA ALA A 27 12.75 -17.74 -25.24
C ALA A 27 11.96 -18.60 -24.23
N ASP A 28 12.05 -19.93 -24.32
CA ASP A 28 11.36 -20.85 -23.41
C ASP A 28 11.95 -20.75 -22.00
N ASN A 29 13.27 -20.62 -21.91
CA ASN A 29 13.97 -20.40 -20.64
C ASN A 29 13.57 -19.06 -20.00
N ALA A 30 13.40 -18.01 -20.80
CA ALA A 30 12.93 -16.71 -20.31
C ALA A 30 11.50 -16.77 -19.74
N HIS A 31 10.58 -17.51 -20.39
CA HIS A 31 9.21 -17.68 -19.89
C HIS A 31 9.15 -18.44 -18.57
N VAL A 32 9.96 -19.49 -18.44
CA VAL A 32 10.04 -20.29 -17.22
C VAL A 32 10.67 -19.49 -16.07
N ALA A 33 11.72 -18.72 -16.36
CA ALA A 33 12.31 -17.78 -15.40
C ALA A 33 11.33 -16.68 -14.97
N ALA A 34 10.52 -16.15 -15.88
CA ALA A 34 9.48 -15.17 -15.57
C ALA A 34 8.46 -15.70 -14.55
N GLY A 35 7.98 -16.93 -14.75
CA GLY A 35 7.03 -17.58 -13.84
C GLY A 35 7.61 -17.76 -12.43
N LYS A 36 8.88 -18.14 -12.32
CA LYS A 36 9.55 -18.27 -11.01
C LYS A 36 9.91 -16.91 -10.41
N ALA A 37 10.33 -15.93 -11.20
CA ALA A 37 10.53 -14.55 -10.74
C ALA A 37 9.23 -13.97 -10.18
N LEU A 38 8.09 -14.24 -10.82
CA LEU A 38 6.77 -13.88 -10.30
C LEU A 38 6.47 -14.61 -8.98
N SER A 39 6.77 -15.91 -8.89
CA SER A 39 6.64 -16.68 -7.65
C SER A 39 7.57 -16.18 -6.54
N PHE A 40 8.78 -15.73 -6.89
CA PHE A 40 9.75 -15.14 -5.96
C PHE A 40 9.34 -13.75 -5.52
N LEU A 41 8.86 -12.89 -6.42
CA LEU A 41 8.23 -11.61 -6.05
C LEU A 41 7.05 -11.84 -5.11
N MET A 42 6.29 -12.92 -5.32
CA MET A 42 5.25 -13.33 -4.38
C MET A 42 5.78 -13.87 -3.04
N LYS A 43 7.05 -14.29 -2.93
CA LYS A 43 7.66 -14.84 -1.69
C LYS A 43 8.57 -13.84 -0.95
N PHE A 44 9.29 -12.98 -1.65
CA PHE A 44 10.17 -11.92 -1.11
C PHE A 44 9.40 -10.89 -0.27
N GLU A 45 8.08 -10.91 -0.36
CA GLU A 45 7.12 -10.20 0.52
C GLU A 45 7.42 -10.36 2.02
N ARG A 46 8.00 -11.49 2.45
CA ARG A 46 8.18 -11.77 3.89
C ARG A 46 9.51 -11.29 4.48
N GLU A 47 10.54 -11.09 3.65
CA GLU A 47 11.93 -10.92 4.14
C GLU A 47 12.76 -9.86 3.35
N GLY A 48 12.19 -9.12 2.38
CA GLY A 48 12.94 -8.25 1.45
C GLY A 48 12.91 -6.73 1.71
N TYR A 49 13.97 -6.04 1.26
CA TYR A 49 14.24 -4.59 1.40
C TYR A 49 13.38 -3.65 0.52
N CYS A 50 12.49 -4.19 -0.32
CA CYS A 50 11.56 -3.39 -1.14
C CYS A 50 10.19 -4.06 -1.12
N LYS A 51 9.36 -3.68 -0.14
CA LYS A 51 8.03 -4.26 0.08
C LYS A 51 7.04 -3.65 -0.92
N VAL A 52 6.92 -4.26 -2.10
CA VAL A 52 5.82 -3.93 -3.01
C VAL A 52 4.57 -4.60 -2.47
N GLU A 53 3.61 -3.79 -2.04
CA GLU A 53 2.38 -4.28 -1.42
C GLU A 53 1.51 -5.01 -2.46
N LYS A 54 1.17 -6.29 -2.21
CA LYS A 54 0.39 -7.12 -3.14
C LYS A 54 -1.07 -6.67 -3.30
N SER A 55 -1.62 -6.05 -2.26
CA SER A 55 -2.96 -5.44 -2.26
C SER A 55 -2.97 -4.10 -2.99
N SER A 56 -1.81 -3.50 -3.24
CA SER A 56 -1.73 -2.19 -3.86
C SER A 56 -1.80 -2.31 -5.38
N VAL A 57 -2.88 -1.76 -5.94
CA VAL A 57 -3.09 -1.63 -7.39
C VAL A 57 -1.96 -0.83 -8.04
N TYR A 58 -1.40 0.16 -7.32
CA TYR A 58 -0.28 0.98 -7.78
C TYR A 58 1.01 0.19 -7.95
N GLY A 59 1.35 -0.64 -6.94
CA GLY A 59 2.54 -1.48 -6.98
C GLY A 59 2.49 -2.48 -8.15
N ALA A 60 1.34 -3.11 -8.36
CA ALA A 60 1.14 -4.03 -9.48
C ALA A 60 1.24 -3.33 -10.84
N ALA A 61 0.67 -2.13 -10.98
CA ALA A 61 0.71 -1.34 -12.21
C ALA A 61 2.11 -0.84 -12.57
N VAL A 62 3.02 -0.74 -11.60
CA VAL A 62 4.45 -0.43 -11.85
C VAL A 62 5.25 -1.71 -12.10
N ALA A 63 5.11 -2.73 -11.26
CA ALA A 63 5.97 -3.90 -11.30
C ALA A 63 5.69 -4.83 -12.50
N ILE A 64 4.42 -5.11 -12.81
CA ILE A 64 4.04 -6.08 -13.85
C ILE A 64 4.54 -5.66 -15.24
N PRO A 65 4.37 -4.39 -15.69
CA PRO A 65 4.93 -3.95 -16.97
C PRO A 65 6.45 -4.05 -17.05
N GLN A 66 7.18 -3.79 -15.96
CA GLN A 66 8.64 -3.90 -15.93
C GLN A 66 9.11 -5.36 -16.05
N ILE A 67 8.39 -6.27 -15.41
CA ILE A 67 8.61 -7.72 -15.56
C ILE A 67 8.28 -8.16 -16.99
N ALA A 68 7.14 -7.71 -17.53
CA ALA A 68 6.72 -8.01 -18.90
C ALA A 68 7.77 -7.54 -19.91
N ARG A 69 8.32 -6.33 -19.74
CA ARG A 69 9.41 -5.81 -20.56
C ARG A 69 10.66 -6.69 -20.50
N SER A 70 11.05 -7.10 -19.29
CA SER A 70 12.25 -7.93 -19.07
C SER A 70 12.16 -9.31 -19.75
N VAL A 71 10.95 -9.77 -20.05
CA VAL A 71 10.70 -11.07 -20.70
C VAL A 71 10.21 -10.94 -22.14
N GLY A 72 10.36 -9.75 -22.74
CA GLY A 72 10.03 -9.51 -24.15
C GLY A 72 8.53 -9.47 -24.45
N TRP A 73 7.69 -9.05 -23.49
CA TRP A 73 6.24 -8.86 -23.67
C TRP A 73 5.48 -10.12 -24.12
N SER A 74 5.72 -11.24 -23.44
CA SER A 74 4.92 -12.45 -23.67
C SER A 74 3.42 -12.14 -23.60
N ALA A 75 2.60 -12.77 -24.47
CA ALA A 75 1.17 -12.46 -24.56
C ALA A 75 0.45 -12.53 -23.20
N THR A 76 0.85 -13.49 -22.35
CA THR A 76 0.35 -13.64 -20.98
C THR A 76 0.72 -12.47 -20.07
N MET A 77 1.97 -12.01 -20.10
CA MET A 77 2.44 -10.89 -19.27
C MET A 77 1.87 -9.56 -19.75
N THR A 78 1.74 -9.38 -21.06
CA THR A 78 1.05 -8.22 -21.66
C THR A 78 -0.41 -8.16 -21.20
N GLY A 79 -1.12 -9.30 -21.18
CA GLY A 79 -2.48 -9.37 -20.64
C GLY A 79 -2.57 -9.00 -19.16
N LEU A 80 -1.61 -9.45 -18.34
CA LEU A 80 -1.53 -9.07 -16.92
C LEU A 80 -1.23 -7.58 -16.73
N ALA A 81 -0.34 -7.00 -17.53
CA ALA A 81 -0.01 -5.59 -17.50
C ALA A 81 -1.23 -4.71 -17.85
N ILE A 82 -1.96 -5.06 -18.91
CA ILE A 82 -3.21 -4.37 -19.29
C ILE A 82 -4.22 -4.45 -18.14
N ARG A 83 -4.41 -5.63 -17.55
CA ARG A 83 -5.33 -5.80 -16.40
C ARG A 83 -4.92 -4.92 -15.21
N ALA A 84 -3.63 -4.82 -14.91
CA ALA A 84 -3.14 -3.98 -13.82
C ALA A 84 -3.44 -2.49 -14.09
N TYR A 85 -3.22 -2.01 -15.32
CA TYR A 85 -3.56 -0.64 -15.70
C TYR A 85 -5.07 -0.36 -15.68
N LEU A 86 -5.91 -1.32 -16.10
CA LEU A 86 -7.36 -1.17 -16.01
C LEU A 86 -7.82 -1.00 -14.55
N PHE A 87 -7.27 -1.78 -13.62
CA PHE A 87 -7.57 -1.61 -12.20
C PHE A 87 -7.05 -0.28 -11.65
N LEU A 88 -5.89 0.19 -12.11
CA LEU A 88 -5.36 1.50 -11.73
C LEU A 88 -6.29 2.63 -12.18
N VAL A 89 -6.77 2.59 -13.42
CA VAL A 89 -7.72 3.58 -13.96
C VAL A 89 -9.03 3.55 -13.15
N LEU A 90 -9.58 2.38 -12.89
CA LEU A 90 -10.80 2.25 -12.08
C LEU A 90 -10.60 2.81 -10.67
N ASN A 91 -9.44 2.56 -10.06
CA ASN A 91 -9.11 3.09 -8.75
C ASN A 91 -9.06 4.63 -8.77
N TYR A 92 -8.41 5.25 -9.77
CA TYR A 92 -8.40 6.71 -9.91
C TYR A 92 -9.80 7.31 -10.12
N VAL A 93 -10.69 6.63 -10.86
CA VAL A 93 -12.07 7.09 -11.02
C VAL A 93 -12.81 7.07 -9.68
N ILE A 94 -12.68 5.98 -8.92
CA ILE A 94 -13.32 5.87 -7.59
C ILE A 94 -12.76 6.93 -6.63
N GLN A 95 -11.44 7.11 -6.60
CA GLN A 95 -10.82 8.14 -5.76
C GLN A 95 -11.24 9.55 -6.16
N GLY A 96 -11.28 9.85 -7.46
CA GLY A 96 -11.77 11.13 -7.96
C GLY A 96 -13.24 11.37 -7.57
N PHE A 97 -14.08 10.34 -7.67
CA PHE A 97 -15.46 10.40 -7.21
C PHE A 97 -15.57 10.68 -5.70
N LEU A 98 -14.80 9.97 -4.87
CA LEU A 98 -14.79 10.20 -3.42
C LEU A 98 -14.31 11.61 -3.05
N ILE A 99 -13.26 12.11 -3.71
CA ILE A 99 -12.77 13.48 -3.52
C ILE A 99 -13.85 14.49 -3.94
N SER A 100 -14.59 14.23 -5.02
CA SER A 100 -15.71 15.07 -5.44
C SER A 100 -16.79 15.16 -4.37
N VAL A 101 -17.19 14.01 -3.80
CA VAL A 101 -18.18 13.96 -2.70
C VAL A 101 -17.66 14.70 -1.47
N MET A 102 -16.40 14.51 -1.09
CA MET A 102 -15.79 15.26 0.02
C MET A 102 -15.77 16.78 -0.24
N ASN A 103 -15.55 17.20 -1.48
CA ASN A 103 -15.57 18.61 -1.85
C ASN A 103 -16.99 19.18 -1.81
N GLU A 104 -18.01 18.43 -2.25
CA GLU A 104 -19.41 18.83 -2.11
C GLU A 104 -19.81 18.96 -0.64
N GLU A 105 -19.47 17.98 0.20
CA GLU A 105 -19.71 18.06 1.65
C GLU A 105 -18.94 19.23 2.29
N ALA A 106 -17.71 19.50 1.85
CA ALA A 106 -16.94 20.64 2.33
C ALA A 106 -17.62 21.97 1.98
N GLN A 107 -18.15 22.11 0.77
CA GLN A 107 -18.88 23.29 0.28
C GLN A 107 -20.27 23.42 0.91
N VAL A 108 -21.01 22.33 1.09
CA VAL A 108 -22.30 22.34 1.78
C VAL A 108 -22.10 22.70 3.24
N MET A 109 -21.03 22.21 3.88
CA MET A 109 -20.73 22.58 5.25
C MET A 109 -20.13 23.99 5.38
N ASP A 110 -19.56 24.61 4.35
CA ASP A 110 -18.92 25.94 4.44
C ASP A 110 -19.89 27.06 4.91
N PRO A 111 -21.14 27.15 4.42
CA PRO A 111 -22.16 28.05 4.95
C PRO A 111 -22.60 27.74 6.39
N PHE A 112 -22.53 26.48 6.81
CA PHE A 112 -22.87 26.06 8.18
C PHE A 112 -21.66 26.16 9.14
N LYS A 113 -20.44 26.29 8.59
CA LYS A 113 -19.19 26.54 9.29
C LYS A 113 -19.06 28.04 9.53
N GLY A 114 -19.79 28.57 10.52
CA GLY A 114 -19.26 29.74 11.23
C GLY A 114 -17.81 29.43 11.59
N GLN A 115 -16.85 30.28 11.17
CA GLN A 115 -15.41 29.99 11.18
C GLN A 115 -15.04 29.09 12.36
N MET A 116 -14.73 27.84 12.06
CA MET A 116 -14.33 26.87 13.06
C MET A 116 -12.94 27.30 13.53
N HIS A 117 -12.88 28.20 14.50
CA HIS A 117 -11.70 28.47 15.32
C HIS A 117 -11.43 27.27 16.24
N LEU A 118 -11.39 26.07 15.64
CA LEU A 118 -11.32 24.75 16.27
C LEU A 118 -10.08 24.59 17.15
N CYS A 119 -9.03 25.37 16.91
CA CYS A 119 -7.79 25.26 17.67
C CYS A 119 -7.90 25.83 19.09
N ASP A 120 -8.67 26.91 19.30
CA ASP A 120 -8.79 27.58 20.61
C ASP A 120 -10.21 27.60 21.18
N PHE A 121 -11.22 27.17 20.41
CA PHE A 121 -12.59 27.18 20.88
C PHE A 121 -12.81 26.19 22.03
N GLY A 122 -13.16 26.74 23.20
CA GLY A 122 -13.38 26.01 24.44
C GLY A 122 -12.14 25.88 25.34
N ALA A 123 -10.94 26.20 24.86
CA ALA A 123 -9.70 26.06 25.63
C ALA A 123 -9.68 26.97 26.87
N SER A 124 -10.31 28.14 26.78
CA SER A 124 -10.38 29.13 27.86
C SER A 124 -11.79 29.30 28.44
N VAL A 125 -12.62 28.24 28.45
CA VAL A 125 -14.00 28.31 28.98
C VAL A 125 -14.06 28.81 30.43
N ALA A 126 -13.05 28.45 31.23
CA ALA A 126 -12.94 28.87 32.62
C ALA A 126 -12.67 30.38 32.78
N SER A 127 -12.12 31.02 31.74
CA SER A 127 -11.76 32.45 31.73
C SER A 127 -12.81 33.33 31.03
N CYS A 128 -13.89 32.74 30.51
CA CYS A 128 -14.98 33.47 29.88
C CYS A 128 -15.98 34.02 30.92
N PRO A 129 -16.51 35.24 30.74
CA PRO A 129 -16.58 36.03 29.49
C PRO A 129 -15.43 37.03 29.24
N GLY A 130 -14.41 37.12 30.10
CA GLY A 130 -13.43 38.22 30.06
C GLY A 130 -12.24 38.08 29.08
N SER A 131 -12.14 36.98 28.34
CA SER A 131 -11.02 36.68 27.44
C SER A 131 -11.34 37.00 25.97
N PRO A 132 -10.36 37.40 25.13
CA PRO A 132 -10.57 37.73 23.71
C PRO A 132 -11.16 36.60 22.84
N ASN A 133 -11.11 35.34 23.29
CA ASN A 133 -11.58 34.17 22.54
C ASN A 133 -12.87 33.53 23.11
N CYS A 134 -13.75 34.35 23.69
CA CYS A 134 -14.99 33.88 24.32
C CYS A 134 -16.22 33.91 23.42
N ARG A 135 -16.09 34.19 22.12
CA ARG A 135 -17.21 34.13 21.17
C ARG A 135 -17.28 32.77 20.48
N GLY A 136 -18.49 32.21 20.45
CA GLY A 136 -18.76 30.96 19.74
C GLY A 136 -19.18 31.14 18.30
N PRO A 137 -19.36 30.01 17.59
CA PRO A 137 -19.78 30.03 16.19
C PRO A 137 -21.16 30.69 16.00
N GLY A 138 -22.00 30.73 17.04
CA GLY A 138 -23.25 31.49 17.06
C GLY A 138 -23.06 33.01 17.19
N GLY A 139 -21.82 33.48 17.35
CA GLY A 139 -21.45 34.88 17.50
C GLY A 139 -21.67 35.46 18.90
N THR A 140 -22.20 34.68 19.84
CA THR A 140 -22.44 35.11 21.22
C THR A 140 -21.33 34.64 22.16
N THR A 141 -21.22 35.30 23.31
CA THR A 141 -20.22 34.93 24.30
C THR A 141 -20.62 33.61 24.96
N TYR A 142 -19.80 32.56 24.86
CA TYR A 142 -20.11 31.28 25.50
C TYR A 142 -19.82 31.32 27.00
N THR A 143 -20.68 30.68 27.78
CA THR A 143 -20.52 30.43 29.21
C THR A 143 -20.87 28.98 29.49
N PHE A 144 -20.31 28.38 30.55
CA PHE A 144 -20.57 26.97 30.90
C PHE A 144 -22.07 26.56 30.87
N PRO A 145 -23.02 27.33 31.43
CA PRO A 145 -24.44 26.97 31.38
C PRO A 145 -25.12 27.21 30.01
N ARG A 146 -24.46 27.88 29.07
CA ARG A 146 -24.98 28.17 27.72
C ARG A 146 -24.38 27.27 26.63
N LEU A 147 -23.58 26.26 27.01
CA LEU A 147 -23.03 25.27 26.08
C LEU A 147 -23.98 24.08 25.98
N TYR A 148 -24.41 23.77 24.76
CA TYR A 148 -25.32 22.65 24.46
C TYR A 148 -24.70 21.69 23.44
N ASP A 149 -25.09 20.42 23.47
CA ASP A 149 -24.72 19.46 22.43
C ASP A 149 -25.22 19.92 21.04
N PHE A 150 -24.63 19.39 19.97
CA PHE A 150 -24.94 19.82 18.60
C PHE A 150 -26.43 19.70 18.26
N THR A 151 -27.08 18.61 18.68
CA THR A 151 -28.49 18.36 18.38
C THR A 151 -29.39 19.37 19.09
N SER A 152 -29.13 19.63 20.38
CA SER A 152 -29.85 20.66 21.14
C SER A 152 -29.63 22.06 20.57
N TRP A 153 -28.38 22.43 20.29
CA TRP A 153 -28.03 23.74 19.74
C TRP A 153 -28.66 23.96 18.35
N SER A 154 -28.49 23.00 17.43
CA SER A 154 -29.02 23.09 16.05
C SER A 154 -30.55 23.17 16.05
N THR A 155 -31.23 22.40 16.89
CA THR A 155 -32.69 22.47 17.02
C THR A 155 -33.13 23.86 17.51
N ARG A 156 -32.44 24.44 18.49
CA ARG A 156 -32.77 25.78 19.01
C ARG A 156 -32.51 26.88 17.98
N VAL A 157 -31.39 26.80 17.25
CA VAL A 157 -31.07 27.71 16.14
C VAL A 157 -32.16 27.62 15.07
N PHE A 158 -32.53 26.41 14.65
CA PHE A 158 -33.58 26.16 13.68
C PHE A 158 -34.93 26.76 14.11
N VAL A 159 -35.35 26.55 15.36
CA VAL A 159 -36.60 27.11 15.88
C VAL A 159 -36.56 28.64 15.91
N ARG A 160 -35.47 29.24 16.42
CA ARG A 160 -35.30 30.70 16.43
C ARG A 160 -35.37 31.29 15.02
N ASP A 161 -34.66 30.69 14.07
CA ASP A 161 -34.57 31.22 12.71
C ASP A 161 -35.88 31.01 11.94
N SER A 162 -36.58 29.90 12.18
CA SER A 162 -37.94 29.67 11.67
C SER A 162 -38.93 30.71 12.21
N LEU A 163 -38.87 31.04 13.50
CA LEU A 163 -39.72 32.08 14.09
C LEU A 163 -39.43 33.47 13.51
N LYS A 164 -38.15 33.81 13.29
CA LYS A 164 -37.75 35.05 12.61
C LYS A 164 -38.25 35.13 11.17
N ALA A 165 -38.24 34.01 10.45
CA ALA A 165 -38.76 33.92 9.10
C ALA A 165 -40.30 34.07 9.04
N LEU A 166 -41.01 33.55 10.05
CA LEU A 166 -42.47 33.67 10.17
C LEU A 166 -42.94 35.06 10.62
N PHE A 167 -42.20 35.71 11.52
CA PHE A 167 -42.55 37.01 12.13
C PHE A 167 -41.41 38.02 12.00
N PRO A 168 -41.13 38.54 10.79
CA PRO A 168 -40.00 39.43 10.55
C PRO A 168 -40.05 40.72 11.38
N GLU A 169 -41.24 41.23 11.68
CA GLU A 169 -41.47 42.43 12.51
C GLU A 169 -41.09 42.23 13.99
N ARG A 170 -41.00 40.97 14.45
CA ARG A 170 -40.57 40.62 15.81
C ARG A 170 -39.18 39.98 15.86
N SER A 171 -38.41 40.08 14.78
CA SER A 171 -37.11 39.41 14.67
C SER A 171 -36.13 39.79 15.78
N GLU A 172 -36.12 41.05 16.23
CA GLU A 172 -35.31 41.53 17.36
C GLU A 172 -35.80 41.00 18.71
N GLU A 173 -37.11 41.01 18.95
CA GLU A 173 -37.74 40.45 20.15
C GLU A 173 -37.41 38.95 20.27
N ILE A 174 -37.60 38.20 19.17
CA ILE A 174 -37.29 36.77 19.08
C ILE A 174 -35.79 36.53 19.29
N ALA A 175 -34.90 37.36 18.71
CA ALA A 175 -33.46 37.22 18.92
C ALA A 175 -33.06 37.40 20.39
N SER A 176 -33.77 38.25 21.13
CA SER A 176 -33.51 38.51 22.55
C SER A 176 -34.07 37.43 23.49
N LEU A 177 -35.24 36.86 23.16
CA LEU A 177 -35.94 35.88 24.01
C LEU A 177 -35.57 34.42 23.69
N ALA A 178 -35.30 34.11 22.43
CA ALA A 178 -34.94 32.78 21.96
C ALA A 178 -33.42 32.69 21.73
N ASP A 179 -32.68 32.73 22.83
CA ASP A 179 -31.23 32.49 22.82
C ASP A 179 -30.95 30.98 22.65
N PRO A 180 -30.35 30.55 21.51
CA PRO A 180 -30.03 29.15 21.32
C PRO A 180 -28.84 28.70 22.18
N GLY A 181 -28.13 29.63 22.83
CA GLY A 181 -26.84 29.39 23.45
C GLY A 181 -25.74 29.22 22.41
N GLU A 182 -24.65 28.59 22.84
CA GLU A 182 -23.52 28.27 21.97
C GLU A 182 -23.33 26.76 21.86
N TYR A 183 -22.77 26.35 20.73
CA TYR A 183 -22.42 24.96 20.52
C TYR A 183 -21.31 24.55 21.51
N GLY A 184 -21.65 23.61 22.39
CA GLY A 184 -20.77 22.89 23.28
C GLY A 184 -19.86 21.98 22.49
N LEU A 185 -18.65 22.45 22.23
CA LEU A 185 -17.65 21.67 21.50
C LEU A 185 -17.04 20.62 22.44
N GLU A 186 -16.81 19.43 21.91
CA GLU A 186 -16.20 18.31 22.63
C GLU A 186 -14.86 18.69 23.29
N ASP A 187 -14.54 17.97 24.38
CA ASP A 187 -13.34 18.12 25.20
C ASP A 187 -12.07 18.27 24.35
N TYR A 188 -11.19 19.20 24.75
CA TYR A 188 -9.93 19.48 24.06
C TYR A 188 -9.08 18.20 23.92
N TYR A 189 -9.05 17.37 24.97
CA TYR A 189 -8.33 16.12 24.97
C TYR A 189 -8.93 15.10 23.99
N CYS A 190 -10.26 15.06 23.85
CA CYS A 190 -10.93 14.22 22.86
C CYS A 190 -10.43 14.55 21.45
N ARG A 191 -10.31 15.84 21.10
CA ARG A 191 -9.77 16.24 19.78
C ARG A 191 -8.32 15.82 19.58
N ILE A 192 -7.46 16.03 20.57
CA ILE A 192 -6.05 15.59 20.47
C ILE A 192 -5.99 14.07 20.24
N VAL A 193 -6.78 13.30 20.99
CA VAL A 193 -6.84 11.84 20.83
C VAL A 193 -7.36 11.44 19.45
N CYS A 194 -8.43 12.07 18.96
CA CYS A 194 -8.96 11.83 17.62
C CYS A 194 -7.94 12.18 16.52
N CYS A 195 -7.25 13.32 16.63
CA CYS A 195 -6.16 13.69 15.72
C CYS A 195 -5.02 12.67 15.78
N LEU A 196 -4.63 12.21 16.97
CA LEU A 196 -3.59 11.20 17.13
C LEU A 196 -3.99 9.87 16.46
N ILE A 197 -5.21 9.38 16.69
CA ILE A 197 -5.74 8.16 16.07
C ILE A 197 -5.76 8.29 14.55
N PHE A 198 -6.22 9.44 14.04
CA PHE A 198 -6.21 9.73 12.61
C PHE A 198 -4.78 9.70 12.04
N MET A 199 -3.82 10.37 12.70
CA MET A 199 -2.42 10.37 12.27
C MET A 199 -1.83 8.96 12.30
N MET A 200 -2.12 8.15 13.33
CA MET A 200 -1.68 6.75 13.38
C MET A 200 -2.24 5.92 12.21
N ALA A 201 -3.49 6.14 11.82
CA ALA A 201 -4.07 5.46 10.66
C ALA A 201 -3.41 5.87 9.34
N VAL A 202 -3.00 7.14 9.21
CA VAL A 202 -2.35 7.68 8.00
C VAL A 202 -0.86 7.29 7.88
N VAL A 203 -0.20 6.91 8.99
CA VAL A 203 1.22 6.54 8.97
C VAL A 203 1.49 5.33 8.07
N ASP A 204 0.63 4.31 8.09
CA ASP A 204 0.80 3.13 7.24
C ASP A 204 0.71 3.49 5.74
N ASP A 205 -0.23 4.36 5.37
CA ASP A 205 -0.36 4.88 4.01
C ASP A 205 0.85 5.72 3.59
N PHE A 206 1.42 6.49 4.53
CA PHE A 206 2.63 7.26 4.30
C PHE A 206 3.85 6.36 4.08
N GLU A 207 4.01 5.29 4.87
CA GLU A 207 5.09 4.32 4.68
C GLU A 207 4.97 3.57 3.36
N ALA A 208 3.75 3.20 2.96
CA ALA A 208 3.47 2.60 1.65
C ALA A 208 3.84 3.57 0.51
N SER A 209 3.45 4.84 0.64
CA SER A 209 3.78 5.89 -0.34
C SER A 209 5.28 6.14 -0.44
N ARG A 210 5.99 6.18 0.69
CA ARG A 210 7.46 6.29 0.74
C ARG A 210 8.14 5.09 0.09
N SER A 211 7.64 3.88 0.34
CA SER A 211 8.18 2.65 -0.25
C SER A 211 8.00 2.65 -1.77
N LEU A 212 6.83 3.07 -2.25
CA LEU A 212 6.56 3.23 -3.68
C LEU A 212 7.44 4.33 -4.31
N ALA A 213 7.60 5.47 -3.64
CA ALA A 213 8.47 6.54 -4.12
C ALA A 213 9.94 6.09 -4.20
N THR A 214 10.39 5.30 -3.22
CA THR A 214 11.74 4.71 -3.23
C THR A 214 11.88 3.71 -4.38
N LEU A 215 10.90 2.85 -4.60
CA LEU A 215 10.86 1.93 -5.74
C LEU A 215 10.93 2.69 -7.07
N LEU A 216 10.14 3.76 -7.23
CA LEU A 216 10.11 4.58 -8.44
C LEU A 216 11.43 5.32 -8.67
N TYR A 217 12.09 5.79 -7.61
CA TYR A 217 13.39 6.45 -7.71
C TYR A 217 14.49 5.49 -8.18
N HIS A 218 14.42 4.23 -7.76
CA HIS A 218 15.39 3.19 -8.14
C HIS A 218 14.99 2.41 -9.39
N LEU A 219 13.87 2.76 -10.02
CA LEU A 219 13.40 2.17 -11.26
C LEU A 219 14.41 2.51 -12.37
N PRO A 220 15.08 1.53 -13.01
CA PRO A 220 15.95 1.83 -14.14
C PRO A 220 15.10 2.36 -15.31
N SER A 221 15.47 3.53 -15.83
CA SER A 221 14.78 4.20 -16.94
C SER A 221 15.12 3.62 -18.32
N GLU A 222 16.26 2.94 -18.43
CA GLU A 222 16.75 2.35 -19.69
C GLU A 222 16.14 0.96 -19.93
N ASP A 223 16.23 0.42 -21.14
CA ASP A 223 15.78 -0.93 -21.56
C ASP A 223 16.54 -2.12 -20.92
N THR A 224 17.10 -1.89 -19.73
CA THR A 224 17.76 -2.91 -18.94
C THR A 224 16.73 -3.88 -18.32
N SER A 225 17.05 -5.17 -18.41
CA SER A 225 16.26 -6.24 -17.78
C SER A 225 16.34 -6.13 -16.26
N TRP A 226 15.19 -6.24 -15.58
CA TRP A 226 15.10 -6.31 -14.12
C TRP A 226 15.53 -7.66 -13.56
N ILE A 227 15.55 -8.67 -14.43
CA ILE A 227 15.87 -10.05 -14.09
C ILE A 227 17.26 -10.31 -14.68
N CYS A 228 18.25 -10.55 -13.82
CA CYS A 228 19.57 -11.01 -14.26
C CYS A 228 19.85 -12.40 -13.68
N TYR A 229 20.52 -13.24 -14.47
CA TYR A 229 21.03 -14.51 -13.98
C TYR A 229 22.35 -14.27 -13.25
N GLU A 230 22.37 -14.50 -11.94
CA GLU A 230 23.60 -14.48 -11.16
C GLU A 230 24.23 -15.88 -11.21
N LEU A 231 25.22 -16.02 -12.08
CA LEU A 231 26.04 -17.22 -12.13
C LEU A 231 27.07 -17.15 -10.99
N PRO A 232 27.19 -18.19 -10.15
CA PRO A 232 28.23 -18.23 -9.13
C PRO A 232 29.61 -18.10 -9.78
N GLU A 233 30.43 -17.16 -9.30
CA GLU A 233 31.78 -16.90 -9.86
C GLU A 233 32.71 -18.12 -9.80
N TRP A 234 32.46 -19.05 -8.87
CA TRP A 234 33.33 -20.18 -8.58
C TRP A 234 33.20 -21.34 -9.57
N GLU A 235 32.19 -21.37 -10.45
CA GLU A 235 32.03 -22.49 -11.38
C GLU A 235 31.24 -22.18 -12.66
N VAL A 236 31.52 -22.93 -13.73
CA VAL A 236 30.78 -22.86 -14.99
C VAL A 236 29.36 -23.39 -14.79
N LYS A 237 28.36 -22.66 -15.31
CA LYS A 237 26.91 -22.93 -15.23
C LYS A 237 26.55 -24.42 -15.25
N GLU A 238 26.99 -25.13 -16.29
CA GLU A 238 26.63 -26.53 -16.51
C GLU A 238 27.20 -27.48 -15.46
N ARG A 239 28.38 -27.16 -14.92
CA ARG A 239 29.00 -27.94 -13.86
C ARG A 239 28.32 -27.71 -12.52
N ALA A 240 27.93 -26.47 -12.22
CA ALA A 240 27.14 -26.16 -11.03
C ALA A 240 25.77 -26.86 -11.05
N LYS A 241 25.07 -26.84 -12.20
CA LYS A 241 23.82 -27.61 -12.38
C LYS A 241 24.02 -29.10 -12.13
N LYS A 242 25.08 -29.69 -12.69
CA LYS A 242 25.37 -31.12 -12.57
C LYS A 242 25.72 -31.55 -11.14
N ILE A 243 26.51 -30.74 -10.43
CA ILE A 243 26.96 -31.06 -9.06
C ILE A 243 25.82 -30.92 -8.06
N HIS A 244 25.02 -29.86 -8.19
CA HIS A 244 23.98 -29.55 -7.22
C HIS A 244 22.59 -30.04 -7.62
N SER A 245 22.45 -30.68 -8.78
CA SER A 245 21.14 -31.02 -9.38
C SER A 245 20.24 -29.78 -9.49
N TRP A 246 20.84 -28.62 -9.77
CA TRP A 246 20.12 -27.36 -9.92
C TRP A 246 19.51 -27.26 -11.32
N THR A 247 18.32 -26.70 -11.37
CA THR A 247 17.68 -26.31 -12.63
C THR A 247 18.13 -24.90 -13.05
N GLU A 248 17.97 -24.53 -14.32
CA GLU A 248 18.14 -23.13 -14.81
C GLU A 248 17.45 -22.12 -13.88
N LEU A 249 16.28 -22.52 -13.39
CA LEU A 249 15.45 -21.79 -12.47
C LEU A 249 16.10 -21.52 -11.10
N ASP A 250 16.99 -22.37 -10.62
CA ASP A 250 17.68 -22.19 -9.32
C ASP A 250 18.84 -21.21 -9.41
N LEU A 251 19.27 -20.89 -10.64
CA LEU A 251 20.29 -19.88 -10.95
C LEU A 251 19.66 -18.50 -11.22
N VAL A 252 18.34 -18.41 -11.30
CA VAL A 252 17.61 -17.13 -11.41
C VAL A 252 17.63 -16.46 -10.03
N GLY A 253 18.57 -15.57 -9.81
CA GLY A 253 18.53 -14.59 -8.72
C GLY A 253 17.70 -13.37 -9.14
N THR A 254 16.94 -12.78 -8.23
CA THR A 254 16.42 -11.42 -8.42
C THR A 254 17.55 -10.44 -8.14
N VAL A 255 18.36 -10.18 -9.15
CA VAL A 255 19.51 -9.26 -9.08
C VAL A 255 19.06 -7.90 -9.58
N SER A 256 18.80 -6.98 -8.65
CA SER A 256 18.85 -5.55 -8.98
C SER A 256 18.87 -4.67 -7.74
N LEU A 257 18.14 -5.03 -6.67
CA LEU A 257 18.10 -4.18 -5.46
C LEU A 257 19.32 -4.33 -4.52
N GLN A 258 20.03 -5.45 -4.48
CA GLN A 258 21.17 -5.57 -3.54
C GLN A 258 22.43 -4.86 -4.04
N ARG A 259 22.77 -5.01 -5.34
CA ARG A 259 24.01 -4.46 -5.90
C ARG A 259 23.96 -2.95 -6.07
N GLN A 260 22.79 -2.40 -6.44
CA GLN A 260 22.60 -0.97 -6.66
C GLN A 260 22.57 -0.15 -5.36
N PHE A 261 22.30 -0.78 -4.22
CA PHE A 261 22.20 -0.13 -2.91
C PHE A 261 23.47 -0.30 -2.06
N GLY A 262 24.52 -0.94 -2.58
CA GLY A 262 25.75 -1.21 -1.81
C GLY A 262 25.52 -2.10 -0.58
N ILE A 263 24.37 -2.77 -0.50
CA ILE A 263 24.02 -3.65 0.60
C ILE A 263 24.73 -4.97 0.32
N ARG A 264 25.72 -5.32 1.16
CA ARG A 264 26.39 -6.62 1.07
C ARG A 264 25.31 -7.71 1.05
N PRO A 265 25.37 -8.67 0.11
CA PRO A 265 24.42 -9.77 0.12
C PRO A 265 24.48 -10.40 1.50
N LEU A 266 23.32 -10.46 2.19
CA LEU A 266 23.16 -11.35 3.33
C LEU A 266 23.61 -12.70 2.82
N GLN A 267 24.75 -13.20 3.30
CA GLN A 267 25.25 -14.50 2.91
C GLN A 267 24.05 -15.44 3.04
N PRO A 268 23.68 -16.18 1.97
CA PRO A 268 22.58 -17.11 2.04
C PRO A 268 22.87 -17.94 3.27
N GLN A 269 21.99 -17.85 4.28
CA GLN A 269 22.18 -18.64 5.48
C GLN A 269 22.40 -20.05 4.97
N ARG A 270 23.64 -20.54 5.13
CA ARG A 270 23.96 -21.94 4.90
C ARG A 270 22.94 -22.66 5.76
N LYS A 271 21.86 -23.13 5.15
CA LYS A 271 21.13 -24.26 5.68
C LYS A 271 22.24 -25.28 5.82
N LEU A 272 22.71 -25.45 7.05
CA LEU A 272 23.55 -26.56 7.46
C LEU A 272 22.78 -27.77 6.95
N LEU A 273 23.16 -28.24 5.77
CA LEU A 273 22.77 -29.56 5.28
C LEU A 273 23.31 -30.48 6.36
N ALA A 274 22.38 -30.98 7.16
CA ALA A 274 22.64 -32.01 8.15
C ALA A 274 23.50 -33.06 7.46
N HIS A 275 24.70 -33.24 8.01
CA HIS A 275 25.67 -34.22 7.61
C HIS A 275 24.97 -35.59 7.64
N CYS A 276 24.62 -36.16 6.49
CA CYS A 276 24.20 -37.55 6.43
C CYS A 276 25.45 -38.40 6.74
N PRO A 277 25.47 -39.17 7.85
CA PRO A 277 26.60 -40.05 8.12
C PRO A 277 26.62 -41.15 7.04
N HIS A 278 27.77 -41.30 6.38
CA HIS A 278 28.02 -42.43 5.49
C HIS A 278 27.86 -43.76 6.25
N PRO A 279 27.21 -44.78 5.67
CA PRO A 279 27.22 -46.11 6.24
C PRO A 279 28.64 -46.71 6.11
N HIS A 280 29.22 -47.08 7.25
CA HIS A 280 30.46 -47.84 7.29
C HIS A 280 30.28 -49.20 6.59
N PRO A 281 31.24 -49.63 5.74
CA PRO A 281 31.22 -50.98 5.18
C PRO A 281 31.59 -51.99 6.28
N ARG A 282 30.85 -53.10 6.32
CA ARG A 282 31.29 -54.36 6.95
C ARG A 282 31.72 -55.31 5.86
#